data_AF-A0A956FX55-F1
#
_entry.id   AF-A0A956FX55-F1
#
_cell.length_a   1.000
_cell.length_b   1.000
_cell.length_c   1.000
_cell.angle_alpha   90.00
_cell.angle_beta   90.00
_cell.angle_gamma   90.00
#
_symmetry.space_group_name_H-M   'P 1'
#
loop_
_entity.id
_entity.type
_entity.pdbx_description
1 polymer ?
#
loop_
_entity_poly.entity_id
_entity_poly.type
_entity_poly.pdbx_seq_one_letter_code
_entity_poly.pdbx_strand_id
1 'polypeptide(L)'
;MSLAELMETHAPITSDLVAVECVGVESRADGGAATTVRLIIWELDGEQRMIRDLKEQELRWSAEQLADPRLDAFVAGWAAALGEVFAAISEVGDVSKIECYLPCDLLELSALRLKRPRSADDFRDALLQPSRLGKLLPAW
;
A
#
# COMPACT_ATOMS: atom_id res chain seq x y z
N MET A 1 -8.91 -2.70 16.23
CA MET A 1 -9.49 -1.85 15.18
C MET A 1 -10.07 -2.75 14.09
N SER A 2 -11.15 -2.32 13.46
CA SER A 2 -11.68 -2.96 12.26
C SER A 2 -10.77 -2.69 11.04
N LEU A 3 -10.91 -3.47 9.97
CA LEU A 3 -10.18 -3.21 8.73
C LEU A 3 -10.50 -1.82 8.15
N ALA A 4 -11.74 -1.36 8.27
CA ALA A 4 -12.13 -0.03 7.80
C ALA A 4 -11.37 1.08 8.55
N GLU A 5 -11.33 1.01 9.89
CA GLU A 5 -10.57 1.95 10.72
C GLU A 5 -9.08 1.93 10.41
N LEU A 6 -8.52 0.73 10.19
CA LEU A 6 -7.10 0.57 9.81
C LEU A 6 -6.80 1.24 8.47
N MET A 7 -7.61 0.96 7.45
CA MET A 7 -7.41 1.52 6.11
C MET A 7 -7.64 3.03 6.08
N GLU A 8 -8.64 3.55 6.82
CA GLU A 8 -8.86 5.00 6.96
C GLU A 8 -7.69 5.69 7.65
N THR A 9 -7.10 5.05 8.66
CA THR A 9 -5.96 5.61 9.42
C THR A 9 -4.66 5.61 8.61
N HIS A 10 -4.44 4.56 7.81
CA HIS A 10 -3.14 4.31 7.17
C HIS A 10 -3.13 4.48 5.65
N ALA A 11 -4.29 4.63 5.00
CA ALA A 11 -4.43 4.92 3.58
C ALA A 11 -5.45 6.06 3.41
N PRO A 12 -4.96 7.31 3.43
CA PRO A 12 -4.10 7.71 2.32
C PRO A 12 -2.59 7.67 2.63
N ILE A 13 -1.81 7.10 1.70
CA ILE A 13 -0.35 7.14 1.66
C ILE A 13 0.00 8.05 0.49
N THR A 14 0.60 9.21 0.75
CA THR A 14 0.74 10.26 -0.28
C THR A 14 2.15 10.81 -0.37
N SER A 15 2.58 11.11 -1.59
CA SER A 15 3.68 12.00 -1.91
C SER A 15 3.22 13.05 -2.94
N ASP A 16 4.15 13.84 -3.49
CA ASP A 16 3.83 14.83 -4.53
C ASP A 16 3.38 14.17 -5.84
N LEU A 17 3.92 12.99 -6.17
CA LEU A 17 3.70 12.31 -7.46
C LEU A 17 2.84 11.05 -7.39
N VAL A 18 2.65 10.45 -6.21
CA VAL A 18 1.94 9.18 -6.08
C VAL A 18 1.09 9.17 -4.82
N ALA A 19 -0.11 8.60 -4.89
CA ALA A 19 -0.86 8.22 -3.70
C ALA A 19 -1.56 6.88 -3.82
N VAL A 20 -1.75 6.26 -2.67
CA VAL A 20 -2.64 5.12 -2.47
C VAL A 20 -3.72 5.50 -1.46
N GLU A 21 -4.98 5.32 -1.84
CA GLU A 21 -6.15 5.59 -1.00
C GLU A 21 -6.99 4.33 -0.84
N CYS A 22 -7.60 4.14 0.33
CA CYS A 22 -8.71 3.20 0.47
C CYS A 22 -10.03 3.95 0.30
N VAL A 23 -10.79 3.62 -0.74
CA VAL A 23 -12.02 4.34 -1.09
C VAL A 23 -13.28 3.59 -0.70
N GLY A 24 -13.14 2.36 -0.20
CA GLY A 24 -14.25 1.56 0.32
C GLY A 24 -13.79 0.29 1.01
N VAL A 25 -14.54 -0.14 2.03
CA VAL A 25 -14.36 -1.41 2.73
C VAL A 25 -15.71 -2.09 2.90
N GLU A 26 -15.83 -3.32 2.43
CA GLU A 26 -17.06 -4.12 2.49
C GLU A 26 -16.80 -5.45 3.20
N SER A 27 -17.60 -5.76 4.23
CA SER A 27 -17.60 -7.10 4.82
C SER A 27 -18.24 -8.11 3.86
N ARG A 28 -17.76 -9.35 3.89
CA ARG A 28 -18.27 -10.46 3.07
C ARG A 28 -18.94 -11.53 3.95
N ALA A 29 -19.87 -12.27 3.36
CA ALA A 29 -20.65 -13.28 4.07
C ALA A 29 -19.81 -14.48 4.58
N ASP A 30 -18.63 -14.70 4.01
CA ASP A 30 -17.66 -15.72 4.42
C ASP A 30 -16.77 -15.29 5.61
N GLY A 31 -17.06 -14.14 6.21
CA GLY A 31 -16.24 -13.55 7.27
C GLY A 31 -14.98 -12.84 6.76
N GLY A 32 -14.77 -12.79 5.44
CA GLY A 32 -13.76 -11.96 4.81
C GLY A 32 -14.20 -10.50 4.63
N ALA A 33 -13.38 -9.75 3.90
CA ALA A 33 -13.68 -8.38 3.49
C ALA A 33 -13.12 -8.10 2.10
N ALA A 34 -13.59 -7.01 1.49
CA ALA A 34 -13.01 -6.44 0.29
C ALA A 34 -12.69 -4.97 0.54
N THR A 35 -11.50 -4.52 0.11
CA THR A 35 -11.12 -3.11 0.12
C THR A 35 -10.96 -2.63 -1.32
N THR A 36 -11.61 -1.53 -1.67
CA THR A 36 -11.35 -0.84 -2.93
C THR A 36 -10.17 0.11 -2.70
N VAL A 37 -9.08 -0.15 -3.39
CA VAL A 37 -7.85 0.63 -3.30
C VAL A 37 -7.63 1.37 -4.60
N ARG A 38 -7.29 2.66 -4.50
CA ARG A 38 -6.99 3.54 -5.62
C ARG A 38 -5.52 3.95 -5.59
N LEU A 39 -4.81 3.72 -6.68
CA LEU A 39 -3.49 4.26 -6.97
C LEU A 39 -3.67 5.47 -7.89
N ILE A 40 -3.16 6.63 -7.48
CA ILE A 40 -3.18 7.87 -8.26
C ILE A 40 -1.73 8.24 -8.56
N ILE A 41 -1.45 8.53 -9.83
CA ILE A 41 -0.14 9.02 -10.28
C ILE A 41 -0.37 10.42 -10.86
N TRP A 42 0.38 11.39 -10.35
CA TRP A 42 0.33 12.77 -10.82
C TRP A 42 1.49 13.10 -11.74
N GLU A 43 1.26 14.06 -12.61
CA GLU A 43 2.29 14.89 -13.21
C GLU A 43 2.18 16.31 -12.66
N LEU A 44 3.33 16.98 -12.51
CA LEU A 44 3.40 18.35 -12.06
C LEU A 44 3.54 19.29 -13.24
N ASP A 45 2.63 20.26 -13.34
CA ASP A 45 2.74 21.42 -14.20
C ASP A 45 2.96 22.66 -13.32
N GLY A 46 4.24 22.96 -13.05
CA GLY A 46 4.63 23.93 -12.02
C GLY A 46 4.22 23.44 -10.63
N GLU A 47 3.35 24.19 -9.96
CA GLU A 47 2.78 23.82 -8.64
C GLU A 47 1.47 23.03 -8.76
N GLN A 48 0.93 22.86 -9.97
CA GLN A 48 -0.34 22.17 -10.17
C GLN A 48 -0.13 20.67 -10.35
N ARG A 49 -0.95 19.87 -9.66
CA ARG A 49 -1.04 18.42 -9.84
C ARG A 49 -2.13 18.09 -10.86
N MET A 50 -1.76 17.41 -11.93
CA MET A 50 -2.70 16.80 -12.87
C MET A 50 -2.65 15.28 -12.74
N ILE A 51 -3.81 14.62 -12.79
CA ILE A 51 -3.86 13.16 -12.78
C ILE A 51 -3.32 12.66 -14.12
N ARG A 52 -2.17 12.00 -14.07
CA ARG A 52 -1.57 11.33 -15.22
C ARG A 52 -2.18 9.94 -15.40
N ASP A 53 -2.41 9.23 -14.29
CA ASP A 53 -2.98 7.88 -14.28
C ASP A 53 -3.75 7.61 -12.99
N LEU A 54 -4.76 6.75 -13.08
CA LEU A 54 -5.57 6.32 -11.95
C LEU A 54 -5.94 4.85 -12.15
N LYS A 55 -5.62 4.03 -11.15
CA LYS A 55 -5.96 2.60 -11.13
C LYS A 55 -6.73 2.29 -9.87
N GLU A 56 -7.88 1.67 -10.02
CA GLU A 56 -8.73 1.27 -8.90
C GLU A 56 -8.99 -0.23 -8.96
N GLN A 57 -8.88 -0.90 -7.81
CA GLN A 57 -9.02 -2.34 -7.72
C GLN A 57 -9.63 -2.77 -6.39
N GLU A 58 -10.56 -3.73 -6.45
CA GLU A 58 -11.05 -4.44 -5.28
C GLU A 58 -10.04 -5.53 -4.88
N LEU A 59 -9.58 -5.48 -3.63
CA LEU A 59 -8.65 -6.43 -3.04
C LEU A 59 -9.34 -7.22 -1.94
N ARG A 60 -9.18 -8.55 -1.95
CA ARG A 60 -9.86 -9.46 -1.02
C ARG A 60 -9.00 -9.80 0.19
N TRP A 61 -9.64 -9.80 1.35
CA TRP A 61 -9.09 -10.20 2.64
C TRP A 61 -9.83 -11.46 3.12
N SER A 62 -9.09 -12.51 3.43
CA SER A 62 -9.67 -13.72 4.02
C SER A 62 -10.00 -13.50 5.49
N ALA A 63 -10.94 -14.29 6.03
CA ALA A 63 -11.23 -14.29 7.46
C ALA A 63 -9.99 -14.58 8.32
N GLU A 64 -9.06 -15.42 7.82
CA GLU A 64 -7.79 -15.71 8.48
C GLU A 64 -6.89 -14.47 8.58
N GLN A 65 -6.77 -13.69 7.49
CA GLN A 65 -5.99 -12.45 7.49
C GLN A 65 -6.61 -11.41 8.43
N LEU A 66 -7.94 -11.30 8.44
CA LEU A 66 -8.66 -10.38 9.31
C LEU A 66 -8.55 -10.76 10.79
N ALA A 67 -8.40 -12.05 11.10
CA ALA A 67 -8.21 -12.55 12.44
C ALA A 67 -6.74 -12.55 12.89
N ASP A 68 -5.77 -12.21 12.03
CA ASP A 68 -4.36 -12.18 12.42
C ASP A 68 -4.14 -11.08 13.46
N PRO A 69 -3.62 -11.40 14.66
CA PRO A 69 -3.41 -10.41 15.72
C PRO A 69 -2.37 -9.34 15.35
N ARG A 70 -1.64 -9.54 14.24
CA ARG A 70 -0.64 -8.62 13.72
C ARG A 70 -1.15 -7.77 12.56
N LEU A 71 -2.43 -7.88 12.20
CA LEU A 71 -3.02 -7.14 11.07
C LEU A 71 -2.78 -5.62 11.18
N ASP A 72 -2.99 -5.07 12.37
CA ASP A 72 -2.75 -3.65 12.67
C ASP A 72 -1.30 -3.25 12.39
N ALA A 73 -0.35 -3.97 12.99
CA ALA A 73 1.08 -3.78 12.75
C ALA A 73 1.46 -3.95 11.26
N PHE A 74 0.83 -4.90 10.56
CA PHE A 74 1.06 -5.08 9.12
C PHE A 74 0.58 -3.87 8.32
N VAL A 75 -0.64 -3.38 8.53
CA VAL A 75 -1.18 -2.23 7.77
C VAL A 75 -0.36 -0.97 8.05
N ALA A 76 0.03 -0.73 9.31
CA ALA A 76 0.91 0.37 9.68
C ALA A 76 2.30 0.26 9.02
N GLY A 77 2.90 -0.93 9.02
CA GLY A 77 4.19 -1.17 8.36
C GLY A 77 4.13 -1.08 6.84
N TRP A 78 3.01 -1.49 6.24
CA TRP A 78 2.72 -1.34 4.82
C TRP A 78 2.64 0.12 4.40
N ALA A 79 1.89 0.94 5.15
CA ALA A 79 1.81 2.36 4.90
C ALA A 79 3.16 3.07 5.04
N ALA A 80 3.95 2.71 6.05
CA ALA A 80 5.30 3.23 6.22
C ALA A 80 6.22 2.87 5.04
N ALA A 81 6.23 1.60 4.62
CA ALA A 81 7.08 1.14 3.51
C ALA A 81 6.71 1.81 2.18
N LEU A 82 5.42 1.92 1.86
CA LEU A 82 5.00 2.63 0.65
C LEU A 82 5.27 4.13 0.74
N GLY A 83 5.14 4.74 1.93
CA GLY A 83 5.50 6.14 2.14
C GLY A 83 6.97 6.42 1.78
N GLU A 84 7.90 5.56 2.21
CA GLU A 84 9.32 5.69 1.87
C GLU A 84 9.57 5.54 0.36
N VAL A 85 8.92 4.55 -0.27
CA VAL A 85 9.03 4.32 -1.71
C VAL A 85 8.48 5.51 -2.50
N PHE A 86 7.33 6.06 -2.11
CA PHE A 86 6.70 7.19 -2.80
C PHE A 86 7.47 8.49 -2.60
N ALA A 87 8.06 8.70 -1.42
CA ALA A 87 8.98 9.80 -1.17
C ALA A 87 10.19 9.74 -2.12
N ALA A 88 10.80 8.56 -2.26
CA ALA A 88 11.94 8.37 -3.17
C ALA A 88 11.55 8.56 -4.65
N ILE A 89 10.38 8.10 -5.08
CA ILE A 89 9.85 8.37 -6.43
C ILE A 89 9.70 9.88 -6.68
N SER A 90 9.22 10.61 -5.67
CA SER A 90 9.00 12.06 -5.77
C SER A 90 10.31 12.83 -5.78
N GLU A 91 11.30 12.40 -4.99
CA GLU A 91 12.65 12.98 -4.98
C GLU A 91 13.35 12.84 -6.33
N VAL A 92 13.21 11.67 -6.98
CA VAL A 92 13.80 11.42 -8.31
C VAL A 92 12.98 12.07 -9.43
N GLY A 93 11.67 12.26 -9.23
CA GLY A 93 10.76 12.80 -10.23
C GLY A 93 10.40 11.82 -11.35
N ASP A 94 10.60 10.52 -11.14
CA ASP A 94 10.37 9.47 -12.15
C ASP A 94 9.32 8.45 -11.68
N VAL A 95 8.12 8.56 -12.24
CA VAL A 95 6.99 7.66 -11.94
C VAL A 95 6.97 6.40 -12.81
N SER A 96 7.89 6.24 -13.77
CA SER A 96 7.85 5.15 -14.76
C SER A 96 7.81 3.76 -14.13
N LYS A 97 8.46 3.59 -12.97
CA LYS A 97 8.46 2.34 -12.22
C LYS A 97 7.08 1.97 -11.69
N ILE A 98 6.31 2.94 -11.17
CA ILE A 98 5.02 2.68 -10.53
C ILE A 98 3.86 2.63 -11.53
N GLU A 99 4.01 3.20 -12.73
CA GLU A 99 3.01 3.12 -13.81
C GLU A 99 2.62 1.68 -14.17
N CYS A 100 3.56 0.75 -14.01
CA CYS A 100 3.36 -0.67 -14.33
C CYS A 100 2.68 -1.46 -13.21
N TYR A 101 2.45 -0.86 -12.04
CA TYR A 101 1.88 -1.53 -10.87
C TYR A 101 0.37 -1.32 -10.79
N LEU A 102 -0.35 -2.36 -10.35
CA LEU A 102 -1.73 -2.31 -9.92
C LEU A 102 -1.81 -2.21 -8.38
N PRO A 103 -2.95 -1.79 -7.81
CA PRO A 103 -3.11 -1.76 -6.36
C PRO A 103 -2.82 -3.11 -5.67
N CYS A 104 -3.13 -4.25 -6.32
CA CYS A 104 -2.80 -5.58 -5.79
C CYS A 104 -1.30 -5.85 -5.67
N ASP A 105 -0.48 -5.23 -6.52
CA ASP A 105 0.98 -5.37 -6.50
C ASP A 105 1.61 -4.57 -5.34
N LEU A 106 0.89 -3.59 -4.81
CA LEU A 106 1.34 -2.74 -3.70
C LEU A 106 0.89 -3.28 -2.34
N LEU A 107 -0.17 -4.09 -2.29
CA LEU A 107 -0.68 -4.71 -1.06
C LEU A 107 -0.16 -6.15 -0.90
N GLU A 108 1.08 -6.26 -0.41
CA GLU A 108 1.81 -7.52 -0.23
C GLU A 108 1.33 -8.35 0.99
N LEU A 109 0.09 -8.83 0.94
CA LEU A 109 -0.53 -9.65 2.00
C LEU A 109 0.25 -10.94 2.32
N SER A 110 1.15 -11.35 1.43
CA SER A 110 2.08 -12.46 1.67
C SER A 110 2.98 -12.23 2.89
N ALA A 111 3.22 -10.97 3.28
CA ALA A 111 4.03 -10.63 4.44
C ALA A 111 3.40 -11.09 5.76
N LEU A 112 2.06 -11.15 5.87
CA LEU A 112 1.38 -11.72 7.04
C LEU A 112 1.73 -13.19 7.26
N ARG A 113 2.09 -13.94 6.20
CA ARG A 113 2.52 -15.34 6.32
C ARG A 113 3.94 -15.48 6.87
N LEU A 114 4.70 -14.39 7.01
CA LEU A 114 6.04 -14.43 7.56
C LEU A 114 5.99 -14.67 9.08
N LYS A 115 6.86 -15.57 9.54
CA LYS A 115 6.91 -15.94 10.97
C LYS A 115 7.51 -14.85 11.84
N ARG A 116 8.47 -14.08 11.32
CA ARG A 116 9.30 -13.14 12.09
C ARG A 116 8.60 -11.82 12.42
N PRO A 117 7.96 -11.10 11.48
CA PRO A 117 7.45 -9.76 11.78
C PRO A 117 6.37 -9.74 12.87
N ARG A 118 6.51 -8.81 13.80
CA ARG A 118 5.60 -8.61 14.95
C ARG A 118 5.21 -7.15 15.15
N SER A 119 6.05 -6.21 14.75
CA SER A 119 5.77 -4.76 14.83
C SER A 119 5.59 -4.13 13.44
N ALA A 120 5.11 -2.89 13.42
CA ALA A 120 5.04 -2.09 12.19
C ALA A 120 6.42 -1.94 11.53
N ASP A 121 7.47 -1.67 12.31
CA ASP A 121 8.85 -1.60 11.81
C ASP A 121 9.31 -2.93 11.21
N ASP A 122 8.99 -4.07 11.84
CA ASP A 122 9.37 -5.37 11.29
C ASP A 122 8.70 -5.64 9.93
N PHE A 123 7.43 -5.25 9.79
CA PHE A 123 6.69 -5.41 8.54
C PHE A 123 7.19 -4.44 7.48
N ARG A 124 7.47 -3.18 7.84
CA ARG A 124 8.10 -2.20 6.97
C ARG A 124 9.41 -2.76 6.41
N ASP A 125 10.32 -3.19 7.27
CA ASP A 125 11.62 -3.73 6.87
C ASP A 125 11.48 -4.99 6.00
N ALA A 126 10.48 -5.83 6.26
CA ALA A 126 10.18 -7.01 5.46
C ALA A 126 9.63 -6.67 4.07
N LEU A 127 8.80 -5.63 3.96
CA LEU A 127 8.22 -5.15 2.70
C LEU A 127 9.26 -4.43 1.83
N LEU A 128 10.22 -3.75 2.47
CA LEU A 128 11.37 -3.13 1.80
C LEU A 128 12.44 -4.12 1.33
N GLN A 129 12.19 -5.43 1.42
CA GLN A 129 13.08 -6.43 0.85
C GLN A 129 12.86 -6.56 -0.67
N PRO A 130 13.92 -6.74 -1.48
CA PRO A 130 13.81 -6.92 -2.94
C PRO A 130 12.87 -8.04 -3.38
N SER A 131 12.67 -9.05 -2.54
CA SER A 131 11.74 -10.15 -2.81
C SER A 131 10.24 -9.81 -2.67
N ARG A 132 9.91 -8.55 -2.35
CA ARG A 132 8.53 -8.06 -2.18
C ARG A 132 8.26 -6.95 -3.18
N LEU A 133 8.52 -5.69 -2.81
CA LEU A 133 8.27 -4.54 -3.69
C LEU A 133 9.17 -4.52 -4.93
N GLY A 134 10.18 -5.40 -5.01
CA GLY A 134 10.87 -5.70 -6.25
C GLY A 134 11.58 -4.49 -6.83
N LYS A 135 11.29 -4.21 -8.11
CA LYS A 135 11.91 -3.10 -8.86
C LYS A 135 11.40 -1.72 -8.43
N LEU A 136 10.32 -1.67 -7.66
CA LEU A 136 9.78 -0.43 -7.10
C LEU A 136 10.72 0.17 -6.05
N LEU A 137 11.51 -0.67 -5.39
CA LEU A 137 12.49 -0.19 -4.42
C LEU A 137 13.52 0.74 -5.11
N PRO A 138 13.93 1.82 -4.43
CA PRO A 138 15.02 2.63 -4.93
C PRO A 138 16.32 1.81 -4.93
N ALA A 139 17.20 2.08 -5.89
CA ALA A 139 18.55 1.54 -5.85
C ALA A 139 19.36 2.40 -4.87
N TRP A 140 19.37 2.01 -3.60
CA TRP A 140 20.24 2.61 -2.58
C TRP A 140 21.67 2.10 -2.71
#